data_AF-A0A328RYG6-F1
#
_entry.id   AF-A0A328RYG6-F1
#
_cell.length_a   1.000
_cell.length_b   1.000
_cell.length_c   1.000
_cell.angle_alpha   90.00
_cell.angle_beta   90.00
_cell.angle_gamma   90.00
#
_symmetry.space_group_name_H-M   'P 1'
#
loop_
_entity.id
_entity.type
_entity.pdbx_description
1 polymer ?
#
loop_
_entity_poly.entity_id
_entity_poly.type
_entity_poly.pdbx_seq_one_letter_code
_entity_poly.pdbx_strand_id
1 'polypeptide(L)'
;MEIRNINDAKLLNNVKEIIQLCECSYNDKVVDFRIINNELGLIEDIEYKNGDDWSYEYEDEITDNDIEMIVGAIDEAFYEVFHKKDIGATMNMNHISIKENPEPAHFPSDYYVDAKGPILFTLKKNVVVTNEE
;
A
#
# COMPACT_ATOMS: atom_id res chain seq x y z
N MET A 1 -14.98 -7.07 -11.27
CA MET A 1 -16.09 -6.29 -10.65
C MET A 1 -15.49 -5.35 -9.62
N GLU A 2 -15.94 -4.09 -9.54
CA GLU A 2 -15.43 -3.16 -8.51
C GLU A 2 -16.22 -3.29 -7.21
N ILE A 3 -15.54 -3.25 -6.07
CA ILE A 3 -16.14 -3.31 -4.73
C ILE A 3 -15.60 -2.18 -3.84
N ARG A 4 -16.32 -1.79 -2.80
CA ARG A 4 -15.87 -0.70 -1.90
C ARG A 4 -14.96 -1.20 -0.81
N ASN A 5 -15.27 -2.38 -0.26
CA ASN A 5 -14.55 -2.98 0.85
C ASN A 5 -14.25 -4.45 0.52
N ILE A 6 -13.10 -4.98 0.96
CA ILE A 6 -12.77 -6.39 0.72
C ILE A 6 -13.82 -7.36 1.29
N ASN A 7 -14.52 -6.96 2.36
CA ASN A 7 -15.58 -7.77 2.96
C ASN A 7 -16.81 -7.88 2.05
N ASP A 8 -17.01 -6.97 1.09
CA ASP A 8 -18.08 -7.08 0.08
C ASP A 8 -17.85 -8.30 -0.82
N ALA A 9 -16.59 -8.72 -1.02
CA ALA A 9 -16.26 -9.90 -1.82
C ALA A 9 -16.80 -11.20 -1.20
N LYS A 10 -16.95 -11.27 0.15
CA LYS A 10 -17.52 -12.44 0.85
C LYS A 10 -18.99 -12.68 0.52
N LEU A 11 -19.67 -11.67 -0.03
CA LEU A 11 -21.06 -11.75 -0.46
C LEU A 11 -21.19 -12.22 -1.92
N LEU A 12 -20.07 -12.34 -2.64
CA LEU A 12 -20.02 -12.77 -4.02
C LEU A 12 -19.68 -14.27 -4.09
N ASN A 13 -20.39 -14.99 -4.95
CA ASN A 13 -20.03 -16.36 -5.29
C ASN A 13 -18.90 -16.35 -6.34
N ASN A 14 -18.07 -17.40 -6.34
CA ASN A 14 -17.02 -17.64 -7.35
C ASN A 14 -15.91 -16.57 -7.41
N VAL A 15 -15.56 -15.94 -6.29
CA VAL A 15 -14.37 -15.08 -6.21
C VAL A 15 -13.11 -15.93 -6.42
N LYS A 16 -12.24 -15.50 -7.33
CA LYS A 16 -10.91 -16.07 -7.53
C LYS A 16 -9.86 -15.30 -6.74
N GLU A 17 -9.82 -13.99 -6.96
CA GLU A 17 -8.82 -13.10 -6.36
C GLU A 17 -9.41 -11.69 -6.23
N ILE A 18 -8.86 -10.93 -5.29
CA ILE A 18 -9.21 -9.54 -5.02
C ILE A 18 -7.95 -8.69 -5.19
N ILE A 19 -7.96 -7.86 -6.20
CA ILE A 19 -6.88 -6.94 -6.55
C ILE A 19 -7.17 -5.58 -5.92
N GLN A 20 -6.32 -5.14 -5.01
CA GLN A 20 -6.37 -3.80 -4.42
C GLN A 20 -5.34 -2.91 -5.11
N LEU A 21 -5.79 -1.92 -5.86
CA LEU A 21 -4.92 -0.95 -6.51
C LEU A 21 -4.63 0.18 -5.53
N CYS A 22 -3.35 0.40 -5.28
CA CYS A 22 -2.85 1.29 -4.26
C CYS A 22 -1.82 2.25 -4.85
N GLU A 23 -1.68 3.39 -4.18
CA GLU A 23 -0.70 4.41 -4.52
C GLU A 23 0.11 4.69 -3.25
N CYS A 24 1.44 4.68 -3.35
CA CYS A 24 2.33 5.09 -2.28
C CYS A 24 3.08 6.35 -2.69
N SER A 25 3.00 7.41 -1.88
CA SER A 25 3.61 8.69 -2.18
C SER A 25 4.53 9.19 -1.08
N TYR A 26 5.64 9.80 -1.47
CA TYR A 26 6.58 10.46 -0.57
C TYR A 26 7.39 11.51 -1.35
N ASN A 27 7.56 12.70 -0.78
CA ASN A 27 8.37 13.79 -1.37
C ASN A 27 8.10 14.05 -2.87
N ASP A 28 6.84 14.25 -3.24
CA ASP A 28 6.36 14.44 -4.63
C ASP A 28 6.59 13.26 -5.59
N LYS A 29 7.10 12.12 -5.08
CA LYS A 29 7.21 10.87 -5.80
C LYS A 29 6.03 9.97 -5.49
N VAL A 30 5.66 9.16 -6.47
CA VAL A 30 4.52 8.25 -6.41
C VAL A 30 4.91 6.94 -7.07
N VAL A 31 4.60 5.83 -6.38
CA VAL A 31 4.68 4.47 -6.91
C VAL A 31 3.29 3.86 -6.83
N ASP A 32 2.80 3.41 -7.98
CA ASP A 32 1.58 2.62 -8.05
C ASP A 32 1.92 1.14 -7.84
N PHE A 33 1.15 0.47 -6.99
CA PHE A 33 1.30 -0.94 -6.69
C PHE A 33 -0.07 -1.59 -6.51
N ARG A 34 -0.13 -2.92 -6.57
CA ARG A 34 -1.34 -3.68 -6.32
C ARG A 34 -1.07 -4.81 -5.34
N ILE A 35 -2.06 -5.04 -4.48
CA ILE A 35 -2.06 -6.16 -3.54
C ILE A 35 -3.03 -7.20 -4.09
N ILE A 36 -2.53 -8.41 -4.34
CA ILE A 36 -3.30 -9.55 -4.79
C ILE A 36 -3.67 -10.36 -3.55
N ASN A 37 -4.97 -10.51 -3.32
CA ASN A 37 -5.50 -11.30 -2.22
C ASN A 37 -6.30 -12.48 -2.78
N ASN A 38 -6.29 -13.61 -2.08
CA ASN A 38 -7.16 -14.74 -2.43
C ASN A 38 -8.63 -14.49 -2.09
N GLU A 39 -9.50 -15.47 -2.32
CA GLU A 39 -10.93 -15.37 -2.03
C GLU A 39 -11.27 -15.08 -0.54
N LEU A 40 -10.34 -15.36 0.38
CA LEU A 40 -10.52 -15.11 1.81
C LEU A 40 -10.05 -13.71 2.22
N GLY A 41 -9.45 -12.96 1.29
CA GLY A 41 -8.83 -11.67 1.55
C GLY A 41 -7.46 -11.80 2.21
N LEU A 42 -6.80 -12.96 2.14
CA LEU A 42 -5.40 -13.08 2.56
C LEU A 42 -4.50 -12.64 1.43
N ILE A 43 -3.47 -11.87 1.75
CA ILE A 43 -2.49 -11.39 0.77
C ILE A 43 -1.69 -12.58 0.25
N GLU A 44 -1.70 -12.76 -1.06
CA GLU A 44 -0.87 -13.73 -1.76
C GLU A 44 0.36 -13.07 -2.35
N ASP A 45 0.19 -11.88 -2.93
CA ASP A 45 1.27 -11.22 -3.65
C ASP A 45 1.14 -9.69 -3.71
N ILE A 46 2.24 -9.04 -4.04
CA ILE A 46 2.34 -7.60 -4.27
C ILE A 46 3.06 -7.37 -5.59
N GLU A 47 2.50 -6.52 -6.43
CA GLU A 47 3.09 -6.16 -7.71
C GLU A 47 3.14 -4.66 -7.92
N TYR A 48 4.19 -4.22 -8.58
CA TYR A 48 4.52 -2.85 -8.91
C TYR A 48 4.10 -2.50 -10.32
N LYS A 49 3.72 -1.24 -10.53
CA LYS A 49 3.41 -0.71 -11.85
C LYS A 49 4.69 -0.27 -12.56
N ASN A 50 5.16 -1.07 -13.52
CA ASN A 50 6.32 -0.75 -14.35
C ASN A 50 5.83 -0.41 -15.78
N GLY A 51 5.69 0.88 -16.07
CA GLY A 51 5.09 1.34 -17.33
C GLY A 51 3.63 0.88 -17.45
N ASP A 52 3.32 0.13 -18.51
CA ASP A 52 1.97 -0.41 -18.73
C ASP A 52 1.73 -1.79 -18.09
N ASP A 53 2.77 -2.42 -17.56
CA ASP A 53 2.72 -3.79 -17.02
C ASP A 53 2.81 -3.82 -15.49
N TRP A 54 2.44 -4.96 -14.91
CA TRP A 54 2.56 -5.23 -13.47
C TRP A 54 3.63 -6.31 -13.25
N SER A 55 4.50 -6.11 -12.26
CA SER A 55 5.67 -6.95 -12.00
C SER A 55 5.92 -7.11 -10.50
N TYR A 56 6.43 -8.27 -10.07
CA TYR A 56 6.82 -8.51 -8.68
C TYR A 56 8.00 -7.66 -8.23
N GLU A 57 8.85 -7.27 -9.17
CA GLU A 57 10.00 -6.41 -8.92
C GLU A 57 9.72 -5.02 -9.47
N TYR A 58 9.94 -3.99 -8.65
CA TYR A 58 10.01 -2.61 -9.11
C TYR A 58 11.38 -2.42 -9.77
N GLU A 59 11.39 -1.95 -11.04
CA GLU A 59 12.56 -1.57 -11.86
C GLU A 59 13.95 -2.14 -11.47
N ASP A 60 14.65 -2.80 -12.40
CA ASP A 60 15.97 -3.43 -12.16
C ASP A 60 17.04 -2.56 -11.44
N GLU A 61 16.97 -1.22 -11.57
CA GLU A 61 17.89 -0.29 -10.91
C GLU A 61 17.18 0.98 -10.40
N ILE A 62 16.96 1.05 -9.09
CA ILE A 62 16.42 2.25 -8.42
C ILE A 62 17.56 3.23 -8.16
N THR A 63 17.52 4.40 -8.82
CA THR A 63 18.52 5.47 -8.64
C THR A 63 18.02 6.64 -7.79
N ASP A 64 16.70 6.71 -7.55
CA ASP A 64 16.06 7.77 -6.77
C ASP A 64 15.81 7.29 -5.34
N ASN A 65 16.52 7.89 -4.37
CA ASN A 65 16.40 7.53 -2.95
C ASN A 65 14.98 7.65 -2.40
N ASP A 66 14.16 8.61 -2.88
CA ASP A 66 12.80 8.77 -2.39
C ASP A 66 11.90 7.62 -2.91
N ILE A 67 12.16 7.12 -4.13
CA ILE A 67 11.52 5.90 -4.67
C ILE A 67 11.99 4.65 -3.92
N GLU A 68 13.29 4.54 -3.62
CA GLU A 68 13.86 3.42 -2.85
C GLU A 68 13.16 3.29 -1.49
N MET A 69 12.90 4.42 -0.81
CA MET A 69 12.13 4.40 0.44
C MET A 69 10.68 3.97 0.25
N ILE A 70 10.03 4.44 -0.83
CA ILE A 70 8.65 4.06 -1.11
C ILE A 70 8.57 2.55 -1.31
N VAL A 71 9.44 1.98 -2.15
CA VAL A 71 9.48 0.54 -2.44
C VAL A 71 9.80 -0.25 -1.17
N GLY A 72 10.83 0.15 -0.40
CA GLY A 72 11.13 -0.51 0.87
C GLY A 72 9.98 -0.43 1.87
N ALA A 73 9.27 0.69 1.94
CA ALA A 73 8.07 0.80 2.77
C ALA A 73 6.93 -0.09 2.26
N ILE A 74 6.78 -0.26 0.94
CA ILE A 74 5.79 -1.17 0.36
C ILE A 74 6.09 -2.62 0.77
N ASP A 75 7.35 -3.04 0.71
CA ASP A 75 7.74 -4.41 1.07
C ASP A 75 7.56 -4.71 2.57
N GLU A 76 7.71 -3.70 3.44
CA GLU A 76 7.63 -3.84 4.90
C GLU A 76 6.24 -3.53 5.49
N ALA A 77 5.31 -3.02 4.69
CA ALA A 77 4.03 -2.49 5.17
C ALA A 77 3.07 -3.58 5.71
N PHE A 78 2.30 -3.19 6.73
CA PHE A 78 1.25 -4.04 7.30
C PHE A 78 -0.11 -3.78 6.66
N TYR A 79 -0.37 -4.44 5.54
CA TYR A 79 -1.53 -4.19 4.68
C TYR A 79 -2.89 -4.66 5.20
N GLU A 80 -2.95 -5.44 6.29
CA GLU A 80 -4.23 -5.84 6.90
C GLU A 80 -5.10 -4.62 7.30
N VAL A 81 -4.49 -3.44 7.43
CA VAL A 81 -5.21 -2.17 7.63
C VAL A 81 -6.18 -1.88 6.49
N PHE A 82 -5.83 -2.20 5.24
CA PHE A 82 -6.71 -1.97 4.08
C PHE A 82 -7.87 -2.96 4.00
N HIS A 83 -7.79 -4.13 4.65
CA HIS A 83 -8.93 -5.03 4.74
C HIS A 83 -10.08 -4.47 5.58
N LYS A 84 -9.79 -3.50 6.45
CA LYS A 84 -10.75 -2.90 7.38
C LYS A 84 -11.24 -1.53 6.93
N LYS A 85 -10.80 -1.05 5.76
CA LYS A 85 -11.06 0.32 5.30
C LYS A 85 -11.63 0.35 3.89
N ASP A 86 -12.37 1.40 3.59
CA ASP A 86 -12.98 1.63 2.28
C ASP A 86 -12.02 2.30 1.30
N ILE A 87 -12.34 2.27 0.01
CA ILE A 87 -11.64 3.04 -1.04
C ILE A 87 -11.45 4.50 -0.61
N GLY A 88 -10.25 5.03 -0.82
CA GLY A 88 -9.81 6.36 -0.41
C GLY A 88 -9.13 6.38 0.96
N ALA A 89 -9.10 5.24 1.66
CA ALA A 89 -8.39 5.11 2.91
C ALA A 89 -6.89 5.30 2.76
N THR A 90 -6.33 6.04 3.70
CA THR A 90 -4.90 6.25 3.80
C THR A 90 -4.28 5.56 5.01
N MET A 91 -3.02 5.19 4.87
CA MET A 91 -2.14 4.72 5.93
C MET A 91 -0.83 5.51 5.85
N ASN A 92 -0.45 6.12 6.96
CA ASN A 92 0.80 6.85 7.08
C ASN A 92 1.85 5.89 7.61
N MET A 93 3.00 5.83 6.96
CA MET A 93 4.20 5.20 7.48
C MET A 93 5.31 6.21 7.61
N ASN A 94 6.10 6.03 8.66
CA ASN A 94 7.30 6.81 8.88
C ASN A 94 8.45 6.19 8.08
N HIS A 95 9.29 7.03 7.51
CA HIS A 95 10.55 6.65 6.88
C HIS A 95 11.54 6.09 7.93
N ILE A 96 12.32 5.07 7.55
CA ILE A 96 13.46 4.56 8.34
C ILE A 96 14.48 5.62 8.81
N SER A 97 14.59 6.79 8.16
CA SER A 97 15.49 7.87 8.61
C SER A 97 14.91 8.74 9.73
N ILE A 98 13.64 8.52 10.11
CA ILE A 98 13.02 9.19 11.24
C ILE A 98 13.75 8.78 12.52
N LYS A 99 14.45 9.75 13.12
CA LYS A 99 15.21 9.56 14.36
C LYS A 99 14.32 9.79 15.59
N GLU A 100 14.73 9.22 16.71
CA GLU A 100 14.11 9.49 18.02
C GLU A 100 14.12 10.99 18.35
N ASN A 101 13.10 11.43 19.06
CA ASN A 101 12.97 12.80 19.54
C ASN A 101 14.15 13.15 20.47
N PRO A 102 14.98 14.16 20.16
CA PRO A 102 15.97 14.65 21.11
C PRO A 102 15.36 15.46 22.27
N GLU A 103 14.09 15.85 22.20
CA GLU A 103 13.44 16.62 23.26
C GLU A 103 13.01 15.75 24.48
N PRO A 104 13.11 16.29 25.70
CA PRO A 104 12.71 15.60 26.91
C PRO A 104 11.20 15.27 26.90
N ALA A 105 10.87 14.10 27.46
CA ALA A 105 9.58 13.39 27.46
C ALA A 105 8.31 14.16 27.91
N HIS A 106 8.37 15.47 28.13
CA HIS A 106 7.28 16.31 28.61
C HIS A 106 6.30 16.79 27.52
N PHE A 107 6.64 16.59 26.24
CA PHE A 107 5.73 16.81 25.11
C PHE A 107 5.60 15.52 24.29
N PRO A 108 4.59 14.67 24.55
CA PRO A 108 4.31 13.51 23.72
C PRO A 108 3.71 13.99 22.40
N SER A 109 4.58 14.32 21.45
CA SER A 109 4.25 14.36 20.03
C SER A 109 4.47 12.95 19.51
N ASP A 110 3.40 12.24 19.18
CA ASP A 110 3.49 10.79 18.95
C ASP A 110 4.40 10.39 17.78
N TYR A 111 4.72 11.28 16.83
CA TYR A 111 5.59 10.91 15.71
C TYR A 111 6.38 12.13 15.20
N TYR A 112 7.69 11.96 15.01
CA TYR A 112 8.38 12.77 14.01
C TYR A 112 7.84 12.36 12.65
N VAL A 113 7.33 13.33 11.92
CA VAL A 113 7.13 13.22 10.48
C VAL A 113 8.41 13.77 9.85
N ASP A 114 8.95 13.12 8.80
CA ASP A 114 10.11 13.64 8.07
C ASP A 114 9.84 15.09 7.64
N ALA A 115 10.88 15.90 7.43
CA ALA A 115 10.71 17.28 6.95
C ALA A 115 9.90 17.35 5.64
N LYS A 116 9.92 16.27 4.84
CA LYS A 116 9.18 16.08 3.59
C LYS A 116 7.78 15.45 3.78
N GLY A 117 7.39 15.09 4.99
CA GLY A 117 6.12 14.41 5.26
C GLY A 117 6.26 12.90 5.49
N PRO A 118 5.17 12.19 5.83
CA PRO A 118 5.21 10.74 5.95
C PRO A 118 5.16 10.08 4.57
N ILE A 119 5.50 8.80 4.52
CA ILE A 119 5.14 7.94 3.38
C ILE A 119 3.64 7.67 3.48
N LEU A 120 2.90 7.97 2.42
CA LEU A 120 1.45 7.89 2.40
C LEU A 120 0.98 6.80 1.44
N PHE A 121 0.38 5.75 2.00
CA PHE A 121 -0.27 4.70 1.23
C PHE A 121 -1.75 5.03 1.09
N THR A 122 -2.29 4.94 -0.12
CA THR A 122 -3.69 5.22 -0.42
C THR A 122 -4.30 4.06 -1.19
N LEU A 123 -5.40 3.48 -0.67
CA LEU A 123 -6.20 2.51 -1.40
C LEU A 123 -7.06 3.24 -2.43
N LYS A 124 -6.78 3.07 -3.71
CA LYS A 124 -7.52 3.75 -4.79
C LYS A 124 -8.74 2.97 -5.25
N LYS A 125 -8.64 1.64 -5.28
CA LYS A 125 -9.66 0.80 -5.91
C LYS A 125 -9.54 -0.66 -5.47
N ASN A 126 -10.67 -1.35 -5.34
CA ASN A 126 -10.71 -2.80 -5.17
C ASN A 126 -11.42 -3.43 -6.37
N VAL A 127 -10.82 -4.48 -6.94
CA VAL A 127 -11.36 -5.24 -8.08
C VAL A 127 -11.40 -6.71 -7.73
N VAL A 128 -12.58 -7.32 -7.87
CA VAL A 128 -12.79 -8.76 -7.77
C VAL A 128 -12.67 -9.38 -9.14
N VAL A 129 -11.85 -10.41 -9.24
CA VAL A 129 -11.79 -11.34 -10.37
C VAL A 129 -12.52 -12.60 -9.95
N THR A 130 -13.43 -13.07 -10.80
CA THR A 130 -14.21 -14.29 -10.54
C THR A 130 -13.68 -15.45 -11.37
N ASN A 131 -13.85 -16.68 -10.88
CA ASN A 131 -13.67 -17.86 -11.72
C ASN A 131 -14.71 -17.78 -12.85
N GLU A 132 -14.27 -17.85 -14.11
CA GLU A 132 -15.19 -18.06 -15.23
C GLU A 132 -15.85 -19.43 -15.03
N GLU A 133 -17.18 -19.48 -15.12
CA GLU A 133 -17.93 -20.75 -15.17
C GLU A 133 -17.67 -21.51 -16.49
#